data_AF-A0AAF0MCS4-F1
#
_entry.id   AF-A0AAF0MCS4-F1
#
_cell.length_a   1.000
_cell.length_b   1.000
_cell.length_c   1.000
_cell.angle_alpha   90.00
_cell.angle_beta   90.00
_cell.angle_gamma   90.00
#
_symmetry.space_group_name_H-M   'P 1'
#
loop_
_entity.id
_entity.type
_entity.pdbx_description
1 polymer ?
#
loop_
_entity_poly.entity_id
_entity_poly.type
_entity_poly.pdbx_seq_one_letter_code
_entity_poly.pdbx_strand_id
1 'polypeptide(L)'
;MSDTITREQFTPEAGGVTMFTTTWCGYCARLKNQMSKAGVPFTEVDIEQTPGTAELVAEVNGGNQTVPTLVFPDGTTATNPSLAEVQSRI
;
A
#
# COMPACT_ATOMS: atom_id res chain seq x y z
N MET A 1 13.27 22.06 8.03
CA MET A 1 11.96 21.93 7.39
C MET A 1 11.79 20.45 7.15
N SER A 2 11.07 19.77 8.06
CA SER A 2 10.91 18.32 8.01
C SER A 2 9.62 18.01 7.28
N ASP A 3 9.72 17.84 5.96
CA ASP A 3 8.68 17.18 5.18
C ASP A 3 8.79 15.67 5.43
N THR A 4 8.52 15.25 6.67
CA THR A 4 8.49 13.84 7.01
C THR A 4 7.19 13.27 6.46
N ILE A 5 7.31 12.47 5.40
CA ILE A 5 6.20 11.70 4.87
C ILE A 5 5.80 10.65 5.91
N THR A 6 4.50 10.59 6.24
CA THR A 6 3.95 9.63 7.22
C THR A 6 2.85 8.78 6.58
N ARG A 7 2.61 7.60 7.14
CA ARG A 7 1.51 6.70 6.70
C ARG A 7 0.12 7.36 6.74
N GLU A 8 -0.07 8.37 7.59
CA GLU A 8 -1.33 9.09 7.75
C GLU A 8 -1.70 9.82 6.45
N GLN A 9 -0.71 10.34 5.72
CA GLN A 9 -0.91 10.98 4.42
C GLN A 9 -1.41 10.01 3.33
N PHE A 10 -1.19 8.72 3.53
CA PHE A 10 -1.61 7.65 2.62
C PHE A 10 -2.75 6.82 3.18
N THR A 11 -3.34 7.22 4.31
CA THR A 11 -4.52 6.56 4.85
C THR A 11 -5.72 6.92 3.97
N PRO A 12 -6.35 5.96 3.28
CA PRO A 12 -7.49 6.22 2.40
C PRO A 12 -8.78 6.43 3.22
N GLU A 13 -9.83 6.88 2.53
CA GLU A 13 -11.19 6.88 3.10
C GLU A 13 -11.70 5.46 3.34
N ALA A 14 -12.73 5.34 4.19
CA ALA A 14 -13.37 4.07 4.49
C ALA A 14 -13.86 3.36 3.20
N GLY A 15 -13.61 2.05 3.11
CA GLY A 15 -13.96 1.24 1.95
C GLY A 15 -12.88 1.12 0.87
N GLY A 16 -11.68 1.67 1.08
CA GLY A 16 -10.55 1.53 0.14
C GLY A 16 -9.19 1.30 0.80
N VAL A 17 -8.16 1.04 -0.02
CA VAL A 17 -6.77 0.84 0.43
C VAL A 17 -5.78 1.67 -0.37
N THR A 18 -4.69 2.13 0.24
CA THR A 18 -3.53 2.65 -0.50
C THR A 18 -2.51 1.54 -0.64
N MET A 19 -2.09 1.24 -1.86
CA MET A 19 -1.18 0.17 -2.19
C MET A 19 0.14 0.76 -2.71
N PHE A 20 1.23 0.52 -1.98
CA PHE A 20 2.59 0.79 -2.42
C PHE A 20 3.07 -0.33 -3.36
N THR A 21 3.56 0.08 -4.53
CA THR A 21 3.98 -0.82 -5.62
C THR A 21 5.32 -0.40 -6.20
N THR A 22 5.85 -1.25 -7.08
CA THR A 22 6.93 -0.90 -8.01
C THR A 22 6.56 -1.38 -9.41
N THR A 23 7.18 -0.79 -10.43
CA THR A 23 6.89 -1.09 -11.85
C THR A 23 7.17 -2.54 -12.25
N TRP A 24 8.12 -3.20 -11.59
CA TRP A 24 8.60 -4.55 -11.91
C TRP A 24 8.06 -5.63 -10.96
N CYS A 25 7.21 -5.27 -9.99
CA CYS A 25 6.68 -6.20 -9.00
C CYS A 25 5.49 -7.03 -9.53
N GLY A 26 5.76 -8.29 -9.89
CA GLY A 26 4.72 -9.23 -10.36
C GLY A 26 3.62 -9.53 -9.32
N TYR A 27 3.97 -9.56 -8.02
CA TYR A 27 2.99 -9.73 -6.93
C TYR A 27 2.04 -8.54 -6.83
N CYS A 28 2.55 -7.34 -7.05
CA CYS A 28 1.78 -6.10 -7.03
C CYS A 28 0.74 -6.11 -8.16
N ALA A 29 1.18 -6.44 -9.39
CA ALA A 29 0.27 -6.59 -10.52
C ALA A 29 -0.82 -7.66 -10.26
N ARG A 30 -0.46 -8.77 -9.61
CA ARG A 30 -1.43 -9.84 -9.27
C ARG A 30 -2.46 -9.37 -8.23
N LEU A 31 -2.04 -8.71 -7.16
CA LEU A 31 -2.94 -8.22 -6.11
C LEU A 31 -3.83 -7.10 -6.63
N LYS A 32 -3.27 -6.14 -7.38
CA LYS A 32 -4.01 -5.07 -8.07
C LYS A 32 -5.14 -5.61 -8.94
N ASN A 33 -4.84 -6.62 -9.77
CA ASN A 33 -5.85 -7.27 -10.62
C ASN A 33 -6.94 -7.97 -9.81
N GLN A 34 -6.59 -8.60 -8.68
CA GLN A 34 -7.57 -9.23 -7.80
C GLN A 34 -8.50 -8.20 -7.14
N MET A 35 -7.95 -7.11 -6.62
CA MET A 35 -8.72 -6.02 -6.02
C MET A 35 -9.64 -5.34 -7.04
N SER A 36 -9.12 -5.05 -8.24
CA SER A 36 -9.91 -4.48 -9.34
C SER A 36 -11.09 -5.38 -9.74
N LYS A 37 -10.88 -6.70 -9.85
CA LYS A 37 -11.95 -7.66 -10.14
C LYS A 37 -12.98 -7.79 -9.01
N ALA A 38 -12.54 -7.64 -7.77
CA ALA A 38 -13.42 -7.67 -6.60
C ALA A 38 -14.16 -6.34 -6.36
N GLY A 39 -13.87 -5.30 -7.15
CA GLY A 39 -14.47 -3.97 -6.98
C GLY A 39 -13.95 -3.24 -5.74
N VAL A 40 -12.78 -3.61 -5.22
CA VAL A 40 -12.14 -2.92 -4.10
C VAL A 40 -11.52 -1.62 -4.61
N PRO A 41 -11.93 -0.44 -4.10
CA PRO A 41 -11.25 0.83 -4.37
C PRO A 41 -9.82 0.80 -3.84
N PHE A 42 -8.85 1.18 -4.66
CA PHE A 42 -7.48 1.34 -4.21
C PHE A 42 -6.76 2.48 -4.92
N THR A 43 -5.81 3.09 -4.20
CA THR A 43 -4.86 4.06 -4.74
C THR A 43 -3.52 3.39 -4.89
N GLU A 44 -2.92 3.46 -6.07
CA GLU A 44 -1.57 2.94 -6.30
C GLU A 44 -0.53 4.05 -6.10
N VAL A 45 0.53 3.75 -5.34
CA VAL A 45 1.68 4.64 -5.12
C VAL A 45 2.95 3.89 -5.48
N ASP A 46 3.61 4.32 -6.55
CA ASP A 46 4.90 3.78 -6.96
C ASP A 46 6.01 4.37 -6.07
N ILE A 47 6.69 3.51 -5.31
CA ILE A 47 7.73 3.95 -4.38
C ILE A 47 9.01 4.42 -5.04
N GLU A 48 9.25 4.03 -6.30
CA GLU A 48 10.41 4.45 -7.07
C GLU A 48 10.21 5.85 -7.66
N GLN A 49 8.94 6.25 -7.87
CA GLN A 49 8.58 7.54 -8.46
C GLN A 49 8.11 8.57 -7.45
N THR A 50 7.71 8.13 -6.24
CA THR A 50 7.21 9.02 -5.19
C THR A 50 8.28 9.19 -4.12
N PRO A 51 9.00 10.34 -4.08
CA PRO A 51 10.03 10.57 -3.08
C PRO A 51 9.50 10.40 -1.65
N GLY A 52 10.30 9.79 -0.76
CA GLY A 52 9.95 9.61 0.65
C GLY A 52 9.06 8.40 0.95
N THR A 53 8.44 7.77 -0.06
CA THR A 53 7.56 6.61 0.16
C THR A 53 8.32 5.30 0.28
N ALA A 54 9.50 5.20 -0.32
CA ALA A 54 10.37 4.03 -0.17
C ALA A 54 10.88 3.93 1.28
N GLU A 55 11.20 5.05 1.92
CA GLU A 55 11.54 5.14 3.34
C GLU A 55 10.35 4.78 4.22
N LEU A 56 9.15 5.27 3.89
CA LEU A 56 7.93 4.91 4.60
C LEU A 56 7.65 3.40 4.52
N VAL A 57 7.77 2.79 3.33
CA VAL A 57 7.61 1.34 3.17
C VAL A 57 8.67 0.58 3.95
N ALA A 58 9.92 1.07 3.99
CA ALA A 58 10.95 0.50 4.83
C ALA A 58 10.57 0.58 6.31
N GLU A 59 10.10 1.73 6.80
CA GLU A 59 9.70 1.94 8.20
C GLU A 59 8.62 0.95 8.65
N VAL A 60 7.56 0.78 7.85
CA VAL A 60 6.44 -0.12 8.19
C VAL A 60 6.81 -1.61 8.12
N ASN A 61 7.92 -1.94 7.44
CA ASN A 61 8.39 -3.30 7.21
C ASN A 61 9.70 -3.63 7.96
N GLY A 62 10.07 -2.83 8.97
CA GLY A 62 11.27 -3.08 9.77
C GLY A 62 12.59 -2.92 8.99
N GLY A 63 12.62 -1.96 8.06
CA GLY A 63 13.78 -1.61 7.23
C GLY A 63 13.72 -2.14 5.79
N ASN A 64 12.71 -2.94 5.42
CA ASN A 64 12.64 -3.56 4.11
C ASN A 64 11.66 -2.84 3.17
N GLN A 65 12.08 -2.54 1.94
CA GLN A 65 11.20 -1.97 0.92
C GLN A 65 10.34 -3.05 0.24
N THR A 66 9.67 -3.88 1.05
CA THR A 66 8.87 -5.00 0.56
C THR A 66 7.55 -4.50 0.00
N VAL A 67 7.27 -4.85 -1.25
CA VAL A 67 5.99 -4.58 -1.93
C VAL A 67 5.34 -5.90 -2.36
N PRO A 68 4.01 -5.99 -2.43
CA PRO A 68 3.04 -4.91 -2.19
C PRO A 68 2.82 -4.63 -0.70
N THR A 69 2.86 -3.37 -0.29
CA THR A 69 2.49 -2.93 1.06
C THR A 69 1.21 -2.11 1.00
N LEU A 70 0.21 -2.43 1.82
CA LEU A 70 -1.06 -1.72 1.86
C LEU A 70 -1.21 -0.92 3.14
N VAL A 71 -1.85 0.25 3.03
CA VAL A 71 -2.35 1.07 4.14
C VAL A 71 -3.87 1.02 4.12
N PHE A 72 -4.47 0.72 5.27
CA PHE A 72 -5.90 0.59 5.46
C PHE A 72 -6.49 1.87 6.07
N PRO A 73 -7.83 2.08 6.00
CA PRO A 73 -8.48 3.28 6.55
C PRO A 73 -8.32 3.45 8.06
N ASP A 74 -8.05 2.36 8.79
CA ASP A 74 -7.78 2.37 10.24
C ASP A 74 -6.32 2.75 10.57
N GLY A 75 -5.51 3.12 9.56
CA GLY A 75 -4.10 3.50 9.69
C GLY A 75 -3.13 2.34 9.87
N THR A 76 -3.64 1.10 9.84
CA THR A 76 -2.80 -0.10 9.90
C THR A 76 -2.23 -0.45 8.53
N THR A 77 -1.21 -1.30 8.51
CA THR A 77 -0.57 -1.75 7.27
C THR A 77 -0.57 -3.27 7.14
N ALA A 78 -0.39 -3.76 5.91
CA ALA A 78 -0.10 -5.17 5.65
C ALA A 78 0.86 -5.33 4.49
N THR A 79 1.73 -6.33 4.61
CA THR A 79 2.80 -6.59 3.66
C THR A 79 2.53 -7.90 2.95
N ASN A 80 2.36 -7.83 1.65
CA ASN A 80 1.94 -8.93 0.79
C ASN A 80 0.61 -9.61 1.24
N PRO A 81 -0.46 -8.84 1.54
CA PRO A 81 -1.72 -9.41 1.99
C PRO A 81 -2.44 -10.21 0.90
N SER A 82 -3.31 -11.11 1.32
CA SER A 82 -4.25 -11.78 0.41
C SER A 82 -5.45 -10.88 0.11
N LEU A 83 -6.16 -11.13 -1.01
CA LEU A 83 -7.40 -10.40 -1.31
C LEU A 83 -8.45 -10.53 -0.20
N ALA A 84 -8.57 -11.72 0.40
CA ALA A 84 -9.54 -11.98 1.47
C ALA A 84 -9.23 -11.15 2.72
N GLU A 85 -7.95 -11.00 3.06
CA GLU A 85 -7.53 -10.14 4.16
C GLU A 85 -7.87 -8.68 3.87
N VAL A 86 -7.62 -8.20 2.65
CA VAL A 86 -7.97 -6.84 2.25
C VAL A 86 -9.46 -6.58 2.42
N GLN A 87 -10.29 -7.49 1.92
CA GLN A 87 -11.75 -7.38 2.01
C GLN A 87 -12.28 -7.42 3.45
N SER A 88 -11.59 -8.09 4.38
CA SER A 88 -12.01 -8.13 5.79
C SER A 88 -11.73 -6.83 6.57
N ARG A 89 -10.95 -5.92 5.99
CA ARG A 89 -10.43 -4.71 6.67
C ARG A 89 -10.94 -3.41 6.05
N ILE A 90 -11.81 -3.48 5.05
CA ILE A 90 -12.43 -2.32 4.37
C ILE A 90 -13.94 -2.28 4.54
#